data_AF-A0A849UW12-F1
#
_entry.id   AF-A0A849UW12-F1
#
_cell.length_a   1.000
_cell.length_b   1.000
_cell.length_c   1.000
_cell.angle_alpha   90.00
_cell.angle_beta   90.00
_cell.angle_gamma   90.00
#
_symmetry.space_group_name_H-M   'P 1'
#
loop_
_entity.id
_entity.type
_entity.pdbx_description
1 polymer ?
#
loop_
_entity_poly.entity_id
_entity_poly.type
_entity_poly.pdbx_seq_one_letter_code
_entity_poly.pdbx_strand_id
1 'polypeptide(L)'
;MLGNSLIFDDAASVGVGTTTPTHRFTVNHAGSTGIGVNSTAGFSVIDINAASGDAALRFANNGVNQWNMRNRPADNYFEWFELGGGGSRMVIQDATGNVGIGETANPTYKLDVLHGGSTGIRSRSSGSFSVVDIDAASGDAALRFAKAGVNQWNIRNRPADDYLEIFELGGGGSRMVIQDATGNVGIGETANPTYKLDVLHGGSTGIRSRSSGSFSVVDIDAASGDAALRFAKAGVNQWNIRNRPADDYLEIFELGGGGSRMVIQDATGNVGIGETANPTYKLDVLHGGSTGIRSRSSGS
;
A
#
# COMPACT_ATOMS: atom_id res chain seq x y z
N MET A 1 52.66 27.66 -38.19
CA MET A 1 53.40 28.54 -37.25
C MET A 1 53.26 27.91 -35.87
N LEU A 2 54.32 27.33 -35.29
CA LEU A 2 54.31 26.80 -33.92
C LEU A 2 54.57 27.97 -32.97
N GLY A 3 53.56 28.83 -32.79
CA GLY A 3 53.73 30.15 -32.19
C GLY A 3 52.98 30.30 -30.88
N ASN A 4 53.34 29.50 -29.85
CA ASN A 4 52.99 29.61 -28.41
C ASN A 4 52.71 28.23 -27.77
N SER A 5 53.72 27.37 -27.59
CA SER A 5 53.49 26.15 -26.80
C SER A 5 53.32 26.55 -25.33
N LEU A 6 52.06 26.62 -24.87
CA LEU A 6 51.58 26.85 -23.50
C LEU A 6 51.96 25.71 -22.53
N ILE A 7 53.00 24.94 -22.84
CA ILE A 7 53.45 23.76 -22.10
C ILE A 7 54.68 24.17 -21.28
N PHE A 8 54.58 24.01 -19.96
CA PHE A 8 55.66 24.18 -19.00
C PHE A 8 56.06 22.80 -18.47
N ASP A 9 57.36 22.53 -18.36
CA ASP A 9 57.91 21.29 -17.80
C ASP A 9 59.02 21.67 -16.82
N ASP A 10 58.92 21.22 -15.58
CA ASP A 10 59.90 21.47 -14.51
C ASP A 10 60.71 20.22 -14.13
N ALA A 11 60.74 19.22 -15.03
CA ALA A 11 61.30 17.88 -14.85
C ALA A 11 60.55 16.96 -13.87
N ALA A 12 59.63 17.48 -13.06
CA ALA A 12 58.77 16.69 -12.19
C ALA A 12 57.30 16.66 -12.66
N SER A 13 56.85 17.72 -13.32
CA SER A 13 55.47 17.94 -13.72
C SER A 13 55.36 18.73 -15.02
N VAL A 14 54.27 18.46 -15.75
CA VAL A 14 53.89 19.17 -16.96
C VAL A 14 52.67 20.04 -16.69
N GLY A 15 52.79 21.34 -16.97
CA GLY A 15 51.70 22.32 -16.91
C GLY A 15 51.26 22.74 -18.31
N VAL A 16 49.96 22.83 -18.56
CA VAL A 16 49.39 23.52 -19.73
C VAL A 16 48.60 24.73 -19.24
N GLY A 17 48.99 25.93 -19.67
CA GLY A 17 48.36 27.18 -19.19
C GLY A 17 48.72 27.58 -17.74
N THR A 18 49.74 26.95 -17.15
CA THR A 18 50.29 27.28 -15.83
C THR A 18 51.80 27.01 -15.79
N THR A 19 52.53 27.80 -15.01
CA THR A 19 53.95 27.59 -14.70
C THR A 19 54.17 27.00 -13.30
N THR A 20 53.09 26.74 -12.57
CA THR A 20 53.12 26.15 -11.23
C THR A 20 52.17 24.96 -11.20
N PRO A 21 52.50 23.86 -11.89
CA PRO A 21 51.67 22.66 -11.87
C PRO A 21 51.54 22.12 -10.44
N THR A 22 50.33 21.75 -10.04
CA THR A 22 50.03 21.20 -8.70
C THR A 22 50.00 19.67 -8.68
N HIS A 23 50.02 19.06 -9.86
CA HIS A 23 50.05 17.62 -10.10
C HIS A 23 51.04 17.34 -11.24
N ARG A 24 51.49 16.07 -11.37
CA ARG A 24 52.41 15.64 -12.44
C ARG A 24 51.94 16.07 -13.84
N PHE A 25 50.63 16.15 -14.05
CA PHE A 25 50.04 16.83 -15.20
C PHE A 25 48.96 17.79 -14.72
N THR A 26 49.11 19.07 -15.01
CA THR A 26 48.14 20.12 -14.64
C THR A 26 47.72 20.87 -15.88
N VAL A 27 46.41 21.01 -16.12
CA VAL A 27 45.88 21.89 -17.16
C VAL A 27 45.08 22.99 -16.49
N ASN A 28 45.52 24.25 -16.65
CA ASN A 28 44.82 25.44 -16.19
C ASN A 28 44.21 26.17 -17.39
N HIS A 29 42.92 26.46 -17.34
CA HIS A 29 42.17 27.03 -18.47
C HIS A 29 41.15 28.07 -18.00
N ALA A 30 40.95 29.14 -18.76
CA ALA A 30 40.09 30.27 -18.41
C ALA A 30 38.64 30.12 -18.93
N GLY A 31 38.04 28.95 -18.71
CA GLY A 31 36.67 28.61 -19.16
C GLY A 31 36.62 28.00 -20.58
N SER A 32 36.70 26.68 -20.65
CA SER A 32 36.46 25.77 -21.80
C SER A 32 36.78 24.34 -21.32
N THR A 33 36.78 23.32 -22.18
CA THR A 33 37.22 21.96 -21.81
C THR A 33 38.73 21.91 -21.58
N GLY A 34 39.17 21.43 -20.41
CA GLY A 34 40.60 21.27 -20.09
C GLY A 34 41.27 20.08 -20.80
N ILE A 35 40.68 18.89 -20.76
CA ILE A 35 41.22 17.66 -21.36
C ILE A 35 40.15 17.04 -22.27
N GLY A 36 40.51 16.74 -23.52
CA GLY A 36 39.68 16.00 -24.47
C GLY A 36 40.36 14.72 -24.93
N VAL A 37 39.64 13.60 -24.97
CA VAL A 37 40.13 12.31 -25.44
C VAL A 37 39.23 11.80 -26.55
N ASN A 38 39.68 11.95 -27.80
CA ASN A 38 38.88 11.66 -28.99
C ASN A 38 39.44 10.44 -29.72
N SER A 39 38.55 9.51 -30.08
CA SER A 39 38.84 8.44 -31.03
C SER A 39 38.07 8.71 -32.31
N THR A 40 38.73 8.56 -33.46
CA THR A 40 38.07 8.60 -34.79
C THR A 40 37.53 7.23 -35.20
N ALA A 41 37.51 6.26 -34.27
CA ALA A 41 37.02 4.91 -34.41
C ALA A 41 36.16 4.52 -33.18
N GLY A 42 36.12 3.24 -32.81
CA GLY A 42 35.13 2.70 -31.86
C GLY A 42 35.25 3.13 -30.39
N PHE A 43 36.45 3.11 -29.80
CA PHE A 43 36.64 3.24 -28.34
C PHE A 43 37.66 4.31 -27.97
N SER A 44 37.40 5.03 -26.88
CA SER A 44 38.26 6.04 -26.24
C SER A 44 38.07 5.92 -24.73
N VAL A 45 39.15 5.99 -23.95
CA VAL A 45 39.10 5.81 -22.50
C VAL A 45 40.15 6.67 -21.80
N ILE A 46 39.87 7.03 -20.55
CA ILE A 46 40.89 7.43 -19.58
C ILE A 46 41.01 6.27 -18.61
N ASP A 47 42.05 5.47 -18.73
CA ASP A 47 42.33 4.40 -17.79
C ASP A 47 42.87 4.99 -16.49
N ILE A 48 42.19 4.70 -15.38
CA ILE A 48 42.65 5.02 -14.04
C ILE A 48 42.87 3.68 -13.34
N ASN A 49 44.13 3.33 -13.13
CA ASN A 49 44.52 2.11 -12.45
C ASN A 49 45.28 2.46 -11.18
N ALA A 50 44.76 2.01 -10.04
CA ALA A 50 45.40 2.19 -8.74
C ALA A 50 45.73 0.81 -8.17
N ALA A 51 47.01 0.58 -7.85
CA ALA A 51 47.46 -0.68 -7.23
C ALA A 51 46.77 -0.96 -5.88
N SER A 52 46.24 0.07 -5.23
CA SER A 52 45.47 -0.04 -3.98
C SER A 52 44.01 -0.48 -4.19
N GLY A 53 43.52 -0.54 -5.43
CA GLY A 53 42.09 -0.69 -5.70
C GLY A 53 41.26 0.57 -5.39
N ASP A 54 41.90 1.74 -5.28
CA ASP A 54 41.25 3.06 -5.06
C ASP A 54 41.40 3.97 -6.30
N ALA A 55 41.10 3.44 -7.49
CA ALA A 55 41.06 4.21 -8.72
C ALA A 55 39.84 5.14 -8.69
N ALA A 56 40.09 6.45 -8.78
CA ALA A 56 39.08 7.47 -8.56
C ALA A 56 39.14 8.59 -9.59
N LEU A 57 37.96 9.03 -10.03
CA LEU A 57 37.76 10.38 -10.52
C LEU A 57 37.36 11.27 -9.34
N ARG A 58 38.04 12.41 -9.18
CA ARG A 58 37.87 13.30 -8.04
C ARG A 58 37.26 14.64 -8.47
N PHE A 59 36.23 15.06 -7.74
CA PHE A 59 35.58 16.35 -7.90
C PHE A 59 35.94 17.25 -6.72
N ALA A 60 36.50 18.42 -7.02
CA ALA A 60 36.88 19.42 -6.05
C ALA A 60 36.13 20.73 -6.29
N ASN A 61 35.89 21.48 -5.22
CA ASN A 61 35.36 22.83 -5.26
C ASN A 61 36.39 23.77 -4.63
N ASN A 62 36.90 24.73 -5.41
CA ASN A 62 37.91 25.71 -4.99
C ASN A 62 39.12 25.07 -4.27
N GLY A 63 39.69 24.01 -4.85
CA GLY A 63 40.82 23.28 -4.28
C GLY A 63 40.50 22.32 -3.14
N VAL A 64 39.25 22.28 -2.65
CA VAL A 64 38.80 21.34 -1.62
C VAL A 64 38.15 20.14 -2.28
N ASN A 65 38.67 18.94 -2.04
CA ASN A 65 38.12 17.70 -2.57
C ASN A 65 36.76 17.40 -1.92
N GLN A 66 35.72 17.21 -2.72
CA GLN A 66 34.34 17.02 -2.27
C GLN A 66 33.87 15.59 -2.49
N TRP A 67 34.10 15.05 -3.69
CA TRP A 67 33.56 13.74 -4.09
C TRP A 67 34.58 12.90 -4.82
N ASN A 68 34.50 11.59 -4.63
CA ASN A 68 35.13 10.60 -5.49
C ASN A 68 34.05 9.73 -6.14
N MET A 69 34.20 9.47 -7.45
CA MET A 69 33.64 8.29 -8.10
C MET A 69 34.77 7.27 -8.25
N ARG A 70 34.64 6.10 -7.62
CA ARG A 70 35.77 5.18 -7.49
C ARG A 70 35.38 3.72 -7.41
N ASN A 71 36.35 2.83 -7.57
CA ASN A 71 36.25 1.50 -6.96
C ASN A 71 36.65 1.58 -5.48
N ARG A 72 35.86 0.93 -4.62
CA ARG A 72 36.11 0.88 -3.18
C ARG A 72 37.21 -0.15 -2.90
N PRO A 73 38.32 0.22 -2.22
CA PRO A 73 39.48 -0.66 -2.08
C PRO A 73 39.22 -2.01 -1.39
N ALA A 74 38.25 -2.05 -0.49
CA ALA A 74 37.98 -3.23 0.33
C ALA A 74 37.30 -4.38 -0.45
N ASP A 75 36.49 -4.05 -1.45
CA ASP A 75 35.55 -4.98 -2.09
C ASP A 75 35.24 -4.67 -3.56
N ASN A 76 35.94 -3.70 -4.14
CA ASN A 76 35.83 -3.27 -5.53
C ASN A 76 34.43 -2.74 -5.93
N TYR A 77 33.60 -2.33 -4.97
CA TYR A 77 32.29 -1.74 -5.30
C TYR A 77 32.46 -0.43 -6.03
N PHE A 78 31.62 -0.16 -7.02
CA PHE A 78 31.57 1.18 -7.60
C PHE A 78 30.85 2.11 -6.63
N GLU A 79 31.49 3.21 -6.25
CA GLU A 79 31.06 4.05 -5.13
C GLU A 79 31.09 5.53 -5.48
N TRP A 80 30.06 6.24 -4.99
CA TRP A 80 30.06 7.70 -4.88
C TRP A 80 30.34 8.06 -3.42
N PHE A 81 31.52 8.60 -3.18
CA PHE A 81 32.05 8.84 -1.85
C PHE A 81 32.18 10.34 -1.58
N GLU A 82 31.58 10.81 -0.48
CA GLU A 82 31.74 12.17 0.02
C GLU A 82 32.98 12.27 0.92
N LEU A 83 33.89 13.16 0.54
CA LEU A 83 35.09 13.48 1.31
C LEU A 83 34.76 14.50 2.42
N GLY A 84 35.61 14.58 3.45
CA GLY A 84 35.39 15.53 4.54
C GLY A 84 34.39 15.10 5.62
N GLY A 85 34.04 13.81 5.69
CA GLY A 85 33.26 13.21 6.78
C GLY A 85 31.94 12.56 6.37
N GLY A 86 31.53 12.65 5.09
CA GLY A 86 30.24 12.14 4.63
C GLY A 86 30.18 10.65 4.27
N GLY A 87 31.29 10.05 3.83
CA GLY A 87 31.37 8.61 3.55
C GLY A 87 30.66 8.20 2.25
N SER A 88 30.32 6.91 2.14
CA SER A 88 29.59 6.35 0.98
C SER A 88 28.16 6.89 0.92
N ARG A 89 27.77 7.49 -0.23
CA ARG A 89 26.39 7.93 -0.47
C ARG A 89 25.61 7.01 -1.39
N MET A 90 26.32 6.39 -2.33
CA MET A 90 25.80 5.35 -3.22
C MET A 90 26.88 4.30 -3.45
N VAL A 91 26.48 3.03 -3.48
CA VAL A 91 27.35 1.90 -3.86
C VAL A 91 26.64 0.98 -4.84
N ILE A 92 27.40 0.35 -5.73
CA ILE A 92 26.98 -0.77 -6.57
C ILE A 92 27.91 -1.94 -6.27
N GLN A 93 27.36 -3.05 -5.81
CA GLN A 93 28.14 -4.25 -5.49
C GLN A 93 28.65 -4.94 -6.75
N ASP A 94 29.94 -5.25 -6.79
CA ASP A 94 30.60 -5.93 -7.93
C ASP A 94 29.95 -7.29 -8.24
N ALA A 95 29.80 -8.14 -7.22
CA ALA A 95 29.34 -9.52 -7.41
C ALA A 95 27.83 -9.67 -7.70
N THR A 96 26.98 -8.78 -7.17
CA THR A 96 25.51 -8.96 -7.19
C THR A 96 24.77 -7.90 -8.01
N GLY A 97 25.44 -6.77 -8.29
CA GLY A 97 24.83 -5.58 -8.87
C GLY A 97 23.86 -4.85 -7.94
N ASN A 98 23.80 -5.20 -6.64
CA ASN A 98 22.90 -4.54 -5.69
C ASN A 98 23.32 -3.08 -5.50
N VAL A 99 22.34 -2.18 -5.47
CA VAL A 99 22.54 -0.74 -5.30
C VAL A 99 22.14 -0.32 -3.88
N GLY A 100 23.04 0.35 -3.16
CA GLY A 100 22.76 0.97 -1.87
C GLY A 100 22.68 2.50 -2.00
N ILE A 101 21.70 3.14 -1.37
CA ILE A 101 21.57 4.62 -1.29
C ILE A 101 21.32 5.06 0.14
N GLY A 102 22.17 5.97 0.66
CA GLY A 102 22.12 6.44 2.05
C GLY A 102 22.52 5.34 3.03
N GLU A 103 23.65 5.48 3.74
CA GLU A 103 24.20 4.55 4.76
C GLU A 103 24.08 3.01 4.55
N THR A 104 23.81 2.52 3.34
CA THR A 104 23.81 1.08 3.01
C THR A 104 25.09 0.72 2.28
N ALA A 105 26.15 0.44 3.04
CA ALA A 105 27.44 0.02 2.49
C ALA A 105 27.43 -1.41 1.92
N ASN A 106 26.43 -2.23 2.30
CA ASN A 106 26.28 -3.63 1.93
C ASN A 106 24.80 -3.94 1.63
N PRO A 107 24.27 -3.45 0.49
CA PRO A 107 22.86 -3.63 0.14
C PRO A 107 22.50 -5.12 0.01
N THR A 108 21.41 -5.51 0.69
CA THR A 108 20.92 -6.91 0.67
C THR A 108 19.79 -7.11 -0.33
N TYR A 109 19.20 -6.02 -0.80
CA TYR A 109 18.21 -5.98 -1.88
C TYR A 109 18.82 -5.41 -3.16
N LYS A 110 18.16 -5.65 -4.31
CA LYS A 110 18.60 -5.09 -5.61
C LYS A 110 18.72 -3.57 -5.57
N LEU A 111 17.78 -2.92 -4.89
CA LEU A 111 17.89 -1.53 -4.46
C LEU A 111 17.58 -1.50 -2.96
N ASP A 112 18.51 -1.00 -2.17
CA ASP A 112 18.42 -0.90 -0.72
C ASP A 112 18.65 0.56 -0.32
N VAL A 113 17.61 1.20 0.22
CA VAL A 113 17.62 2.63 0.54
C VAL A 113 17.43 2.79 2.04
N LEU A 114 18.46 3.28 2.73
CA LEU A 114 18.38 3.61 4.14
C LEU A 114 18.39 5.14 4.30
N HIS A 115 17.41 5.67 5.03
CA HIS A 115 17.27 7.10 5.26
C HIS A 115 17.07 7.41 6.74
N GLY A 116 17.68 8.50 7.19
CA GLY A 116 17.38 9.10 8.49
C GLY A 116 16.16 10.02 8.37
N GLY A 117 15.20 9.92 9.29
CA GLY A 117 14.03 10.81 9.34
C GLY A 117 12.73 10.23 8.77
N SER A 118 11.74 11.10 8.55
CA SER A 118 10.35 10.72 8.24
C SER A 118 10.03 10.60 6.74
N THR A 119 10.97 10.92 5.85
CA THR A 119 10.78 10.88 4.40
C THR A 119 11.70 9.85 3.74
N GLY A 120 11.12 8.95 2.96
CA GLY A 120 11.86 7.95 2.17
C GLY A 120 11.82 8.23 0.67
N ILE A 121 11.50 7.21 -0.12
CA ILE A 121 11.44 7.28 -1.59
C ILE A 121 10.17 8.02 -2.03
N ARG A 122 10.29 8.90 -3.03
CA ARG A 122 9.16 9.64 -3.62
C ARG A 122 9.08 9.44 -5.14
N SER A 123 7.97 8.87 -5.61
CA SER A 123 7.56 8.90 -7.02
C SER A 123 6.63 10.11 -7.23
N ARG A 124 6.97 11.03 -8.15
CA ARG A 124 6.17 12.25 -8.38
C ARG A 124 5.99 12.56 -9.86
N SER A 125 4.78 13.00 -10.21
CA SER A 125 4.42 13.57 -11.51
C SER A 125 3.94 15.00 -11.34
N SER A 126 4.24 15.89 -12.29
CA SER A 126 3.69 17.26 -12.35
C SER A 126 2.51 17.38 -13.31
N GLY A 127 1.96 16.25 -13.77
CA GLY A 127 0.83 16.18 -14.69
C GLY A 127 -0.19 15.13 -14.23
N SER A 128 -0.24 14.00 -14.94
CA SER A 128 -1.16 12.88 -14.67
C SER A 128 -0.69 12.03 -13.48
N PHE A 129 -0.78 10.71 -13.57
CA PHE A 129 -0.42 9.79 -12.50
C PHE A 129 1.10 9.60 -12.33
N SER A 130 1.48 9.17 -11.13
CA SER A 130 2.81 8.65 -10.79
C SER A 130 2.59 7.25 -10.22
N VAL A 131 3.36 6.28 -10.69
CA VAL A 131 3.16 4.87 -10.33
C VAL A 131 4.43 4.27 -9.75
N VAL A 132 4.23 3.18 -9.01
CA VAL A 132 5.25 2.17 -8.73
C VAL A 132 4.60 0.87 -9.20
N ASP A 133 5.01 0.38 -10.36
CA ASP A 133 4.51 -0.88 -10.88
C ASP A 133 5.18 -2.04 -10.15
N ILE A 134 4.36 -2.96 -9.64
CA ILE A 134 4.81 -4.21 -9.02
C ILE A 134 4.19 -5.32 -9.86
N ASP A 135 5.04 -5.98 -10.64
CA ASP A 135 4.64 -7.08 -11.52
C ASP A 135 5.34 -8.37 -11.07
N ALA A 136 4.54 -9.41 -10.89
CA ALA A 136 5.01 -10.72 -10.46
C ALA A 136 4.42 -11.79 -11.37
N ALA A 137 5.27 -12.50 -12.10
CA ALA A 137 4.87 -13.59 -12.99
C ALA A 137 4.11 -14.73 -12.27
N SER A 138 4.22 -14.82 -10.95
CA SER A 138 3.45 -15.77 -10.13
C SER A 138 2.01 -15.33 -9.84
N GLY A 139 1.62 -14.10 -10.18
CA GLY A 139 0.38 -13.46 -9.73
C GLY A 139 0.45 -12.88 -8.31
N ASP A 140 1.54 -13.08 -7.57
CA ASP A 140 1.72 -12.60 -6.17
C ASP A 140 2.36 -11.21 -6.09
N ALA A 141 1.87 -10.26 -6.88
CA ALA A 141 2.37 -8.89 -6.86
C ALA A 141 2.00 -8.25 -5.51
N ALA A 142 2.99 -7.77 -4.75
CA ALA A 142 2.77 -7.34 -3.37
C ALA A 142 3.56 -6.10 -2.97
N LEU A 143 2.88 -5.16 -2.30
CA LEU A 143 3.50 -4.17 -1.43
C LEU A 143 3.62 -4.76 -0.02
N ARG A 144 4.82 -4.70 0.56
CA ARG A 144 5.14 -5.31 1.85
C ARG A 144 5.42 -4.29 2.94
N PHE A 145 4.85 -4.52 4.11
CA PHE A 145 5.12 -3.77 5.33
C PHE A 145 5.91 -4.63 6.31
N ALA A 146 7.04 -4.11 6.79
CA ALA A 146 7.91 -4.76 7.76
C ALA A 146 8.13 -3.86 8.99
N LYS A 147 8.40 -4.49 10.12
CA LYS A 147 8.78 -3.83 11.37
C LYS A 147 10.12 -4.39 11.83
N ALA A 148 11.15 -3.54 11.85
CA ALA A 148 12.50 -3.91 12.29
C ALA A 148 13.03 -5.20 11.61
N GLY A 149 12.90 -5.29 10.29
CA GLY A 149 13.35 -6.45 9.50
C GLY A 149 12.37 -7.64 9.47
N VAL A 150 11.29 -7.62 10.25
CA VAL A 150 10.28 -8.69 10.25
C VAL A 150 9.08 -8.29 9.41
N ASN A 151 8.79 -9.05 8.37
CA ASN A 151 7.62 -8.83 7.51
C ASN A 151 6.31 -9.07 8.28
N GLN A 152 5.37 -8.13 8.19
CA GLN A 152 4.12 -8.14 8.95
C GLN A 152 2.90 -8.30 8.04
N TRP A 153 2.84 -7.50 6.96
CA TRP A 153 1.65 -7.42 6.11
C TRP A 153 2.04 -7.32 4.64
N ASN A 154 1.20 -7.88 3.79
CA ASN A 154 1.20 -7.57 2.36
C ASN A 154 -0.15 -6.94 1.97
N ILE A 155 -0.12 -5.97 1.08
CA ILE A 155 -1.25 -5.66 0.19
C ILE A 155 -0.86 -6.24 -1.16
N ARG A 156 -1.65 -7.17 -1.68
CA ARG A 156 -1.23 -8.00 -2.82
C ARG A 156 -2.37 -8.44 -3.71
N ASN A 157 -2.00 -8.87 -4.91
CA ASN A 157 -2.84 -9.76 -5.71
C ASN A 157 -2.72 -11.17 -5.16
N ARG A 158 -3.86 -11.83 -4.92
CA ARG A 158 -3.89 -13.21 -4.45
C ARG A 158 -3.63 -14.15 -5.64
N PRO A 159 -2.56 -14.95 -5.64
CA PRO A 159 -2.12 -15.69 -6.83
C PRO A 159 -3.11 -16.69 -7.41
N ALA A 160 -4.06 -17.15 -6.60
CA ALA A 160 -5.00 -18.19 -7.00
C ALA A 160 -6.15 -17.65 -7.87
N ASP A 161 -6.48 -16.37 -7.74
CA ASP A 161 -7.73 -15.80 -8.27
C ASP A 161 -7.71 -14.27 -8.46
N ASP A 162 -6.54 -13.63 -8.34
CA ASP A 162 -6.30 -12.21 -8.56
C ASP A 162 -7.09 -11.26 -7.63
N TYR A 163 -7.56 -11.75 -6.48
CA TYR A 163 -8.25 -10.88 -5.52
C TYR A 163 -7.25 -9.88 -4.91
N LEU A 164 -7.68 -8.63 -4.72
CA LEU A 164 -6.93 -7.70 -3.89
C LEU A 164 -7.04 -8.14 -2.44
N GLU A 165 -5.92 -8.37 -1.78
CA GLU A 165 -5.87 -8.97 -0.45
C GLU A 165 -4.99 -8.16 0.51
N ILE A 166 -5.52 -7.95 1.73
CA ILE A 166 -4.72 -7.57 2.90
C ILE A 166 -4.38 -8.86 3.65
N PHE A 167 -3.10 -9.24 3.62
CA PHE A 167 -2.61 -10.51 4.14
C PHE A 167 -1.65 -10.30 5.31
N GLU A 168 -1.91 -10.99 6.42
CA GLU A 168 -1.05 -11.03 7.59
C GLU A 168 -0.01 -12.16 7.46
N LEU A 169 1.26 -11.79 7.54
CA LEU A 169 2.38 -12.73 7.53
C LEU A 169 2.64 -13.27 8.95
N GLY A 170 3.33 -14.42 9.05
CA GLY A 170 3.65 -15.02 10.36
C GLY A 170 2.52 -15.84 10.99
N GLY A 171 1.54 -16.29 10.19
CA GLY A 171 0.48 -17.22 10.62
C GLY A 171 -0.93 -16.64 10.64
N GLY A 172 -1.11 -15.36 10.32
CA GLY A 172 -2.43 -14.70 10.36
C GLY A 172 -3.32 -14.92 9.13
N GLY A 173 -2.75 -15.03 7.92
CA GLY A 173 -3.52 -15.29 6.71
C GLY A 173 -4.28 -14.07 6.16
N SER A 174 -5.28 -14.30 5.31
CA SER A 174 -6.14 -13.26 4.74
C SER A 174 -6.97 -12.57 5.84
N ARG A 175 -6.99 -11.23 5.85
CA ARG A 175 -7.83 -10.43 6.77
C ARG A 175 -8.91 -9.65 6.06
N MET A 176 -8.66 -9.29 4.81
CA MET A 176 -9.63 -8.65 3.91
C MET A 176 -9.32 -9.06 2.47
N VAL A 177 -10.37 -9.31 1.69
CA VAL A 177 -10.27 -9.60 0.25
C VAL A 177 -11.31 -8.80 -0.53
N ILE A 178 -10.98 -8.44 -1.76
CA ILE A 178 -11.92 -7.90 -2.75
C ILE A 178 -11.85 -8.79 -3.99
N GLN A 179 -12.98 -9.39 -4.38
CA GLN A 179 -13.02 -10.27 -5.54
C GLN A 179 -12.87 -9.48 -6.84
N ASP A 180 -12.01 -9.95 -7.73
CA ASP A 180 -11.81 -9.36 -9.06
C ASP A 180 -13.12 -9.34 -9.89
N ALA A 181 -13.77 -10.49 -10.04
CA ALA A 181 -14.93 -10.63 -10.93
C ALA A 181 -16.23 -9.97 -10.42
N THR A 182 -16.44 -9.90 -9.10
CA THR A 182 -17.74 -9.46 -8.53
C THR A 182 -17.66 -8.19 -7.70
N GLY A 183 -16.45 -7.79 -7.29
CA GLY A 183 -16.22 -6.71 -6.32
C GLY A 183 -16.71 -7.02 -4.90
N ASN A 184 -17.07 -8.28 -4.60
CA ASN A 184 -17.49 -8.66 -3.24
C ASN A 184 -16.33 -8.51 -2.26
N VAL A 185 -16.61 -7.95 -1.08
CA VAL A 185 -15.62 -7.73 -0.02
C VAL A 185 -15.81 -8.75 1.09
N GLY A 186 -14.75 -9.49 1.39
CA GLY A 186 -14.68 -10.39 2.54
C GLY A 186 -13.86 -9.76 3.65
N ILE A 187 -14.33 -9.83 4.90
CA ILE A 187 -13.57 -9.41 6.09
C ILE A 187 -13.52 -10.55 7.10
N GLY A 188 -12.33 -10.77 7.68
CA GLY A 188 -12.10 -11.83 8.66
C GLY A 188 -11.84 -13.17 7.98
N GLU A 189 -12.57 -14.20 8.40
CA GLU A 189 -12.40 -15.57 7.88
C GLU A 189 -13.02 -15.78 6.49
N THR A 190 -13.76 -14.78 5.98
CA THR A 190 -14.37 -14.83 4.65
C THR A 190 -13.34 -14.57 3.55
N ALA A 191 -12.65 -15.61 3.10
CA ALA A 191 -11.70 -15.54 1.98
C ALA A 191 -12.38 -15.58 0.59
N ASN A 192 -13.65 -15.97 0.52
CA ASN A 192 -14.44 -16.11 -0.71
C ASN A 192 -15.87 -15.58 -0.49
N PRO A 193 -16.06 -14.25 -0.44
CA PRO A 193 -17.33 -13.63 -0.08
C PRO A 193 -18.44 -13.92 -1.10
N THR A 194 -19.61 -14.32 -0.60
CA THR A 194 -20.80 -14.56 -1.44
C THR A 194 -21.78 -13.39 -1.46
N TYR A 195 -21.60 -12.45 -0.53
CA TYR A 195 -22.32 -11.18 -0.46
C TYR A 195 -21.39 -10.01 -0.81
N LYS A 196 -21.98 -8.87 -1.16
CA LYS A 196 -21.22 -7.64 -1.49
C LYS A 196 -20.29 -7.21 -0.36
N LEU A 197 -20.75 -7.38 0.87
CA LEU A 197 -19.93 -7.33 2.07
C LEU A 197 -20.27 -8.58 2.89
N ASP A 198 -19.27 -9.43 3.14
CA ASP A 198 -19.42 -10.69 3.86
C ASP A 198 -18.38 -10.72 5.00
N VAL A 199 -18.89 -10.66 6.23
CA VAL A 199 -18.07 -10.54 7.44
C VAL A 199 -18.27 -11.79 8.27
N LEU A 200 -17.21 -12.61 8.38
CA LEU A 200 -17.18 -13.77 9.27
C LEU A 200 -16.19 -13.53 10.41
N HIS A 201 -16.65 -13.76 11.63
CA HIS A 201 -15.86 -13.58 12.84
C HIS A 201 -16.03 -14.79 13.77
N GLY A 202 -14.95 -15.25 14.41
CA GLY A 202 -14.98 -16.35 15.38
C GLY A 202 -15.41 -15.95 16.80
N GLY A 203 -15.58 -14.65 17.09
CA GLY A 203 -15.89 -14.12 18.42
C GLY A 203 -17.37 -13.80 18.67
N SER A 204 -17.67 -13.29 19.87
CA SER A 204 -19.00 -12.80 20.28
C SER A 204 -19.28 -11.34 19.89
N THR A 205 -18.33 -10.68 19.24
CA THR A 205 -18.48 -9.34 18.65
C THR A 205 -18.90 -9.46 17.19
N GLY A 206 -19.25 -8.36 16.53
CA GLY A 206 -19.62 -8.36 15.12
C GLY A 206 -19.51 -6.97 14.50
N ILE A 207 -20.40 -6.63 13.58
CA ILE A 207 -20.49 -5.29 13.01
C ILE A 207 -21.10 -4.35 14.04
N ARG A 208 -20.47 -3.19 14.27
CA ARG A 208 -20.93 -2.18 15.23
C ARG A 208 -21.10 -0.82 14.58
N SER A 209 -22.32 -0.28 14.59
CA SER A 209 -22.63 1.12 14.29
C SER A 209 -22.71 1.90 15.61
N ARG A 210 -21.89 2.96 15.77
CA ARG A 210 -21.81 3.72 17.04
C ARG A 210 -21.57 5.22 16.82
N SER A 211 -22.19 6.03 17.67
CA SER A 211 -22.08 7.50 17.69
C SER A 211 -21.78 7.94 19.12
N SER A 212 -20.95 8.98 19.26
CA SER A 212 -20.61 9.60 20.55
C SER A 212 -21.40 10.89 20.80
N GLY A 213 -22.43 11.17 20.00
CA GLY A 213 -23.26 12.36 20.09
C GLY A 213 -24.74 12.04 19.96
N SER A 214 -25.24 12.04 18.73
CA SER A 214 -26.65 11.80 18.41
C SER A 214 -26.96 10.30 18.26
N PHE A 215 -27.38 9.86 17.08
CA PHE A 215 -27.81 8.49 16.81
C PHE A 215 -26.83 7.77 15.86
N SER A 216 -26.95 6.45 15.78
CA SER A 216 -26.25 5.61 14.80
C SER A 216 -27.32 4.85 14.01
N VAL A 217 -27.11 4.69 12.71
CA VAL A 217 -28.04 3.97 11.84
C VAL A 217 -27.34 2.86 11.07
N VAL A 218 -28.16 1.92 10.61
CA VAL A 218 -27.91 1.11 9.43
C VAL A 218 -29.09 1.39 8.51
N ASP A 219 -28.85 2.15 7.44
CA ASP A 219 -29.89 2.43 6.45
C ASP A 219 -30.06 1.20 5.56
N ILE A 220 -31.32 0.81 5.38
CA ILE A 220 -31.71 -0.27 4.48
C ILE A 220 -32.75 0.33 3.55
N ASP A 221 -32.36 0.51 2.29
CA ASP A 221 -33.22 1.08 1.26
C ASP A 221 -33.37 0.06 0.13
N ALA A 222 -34.61 -0.19 -0.25
CA ALA A 222 -34.95 -1.13 -1.31
C ALA A 222 -35.96 -0.47 -2.25
N ALA A 223 -35.58 -0.33 -3.53
CA ALA A 223 -36.47 0.20 -4.56
C ALA A 223 -37.77 -0.59 -4.74
N SER A 224 -37.83 -1.84 -4.26
CA SER A 224 -39.05 -2.65 -4.23
C SER A 224 -40.02 -2.29 -3.11
N GLY A 225 -39.65 -1.42 -2.17
CA GLY A 225 -40.34 -1.21 -0.90
C GLY A 225 -40.09 -2.31 0.14
N ASP A 226 -39.29 -3.34 -0.18
CA ASP A 226 -38.99 -4.48 0.72
C ASP A 226 -37.67 -4.28 1.51
N ALA A 227 -37.49 -3.10 2.11
CA ALA A 227 -36.32 -2.85 2.94
C ALA A 227 -36.37 -3.74 4.19
N ALA A 228 -35.37 -4.60 4.39
CA ALA A 228 -35.41 -5.64 5.42
C ALA A 228 -34.10 -5.82 6.18
N LEU A 229 -34.20 -5.86 7.52
CA LEU A 229 -33.21 -6.50 8.37
C LEU A 229 -33.52 -7.99 8.47
N ARG A 230 -32.54 -8.84 8.13
CA ARG A 230 -32.70 -10.29 8.07
C ARG A 230 -31.99 -11.00 9.22
N PHE A 231 -32.68 -11.96 9.82
CA PHE A 231 -32.15 -12.89 10.80
C PHE A 231 -32.06 -14.28 10.20
N ALA A 232 -30.86 -14.87 10.25
CA ALA A 232 -30.59 -16.21 9.76
C ALA A 232 -29.99 -17.08 10.86
N LYS A 233 -30.19 -18.39 10.75
CA LYS A 233 -29.59 -19.41 11.62
C LYS A 233 -28.81 -20.38 10.75
N ALA A 234 -27.49 -20.42 10.91
CA ALA A 234 -26.58 -21.30 10.16
C ALA A 234 -26.82 -21.24 8.63
N GLY A 235 -26.90 -20.03 8.08
CA GLY A 235 -27.12 -19.79 6.64
C GLY A 235 -28.58 -19.90 6.17
N VAL A 236 -29.52 -20.32 7.03
CA VAL A 236 -30.94 -20.41 6.67
C VAL A 236 -31.69 -19.19 7.19
N ASN A 237 -32.32 -18.43 6.29
CA ASN A 237 -33.10 -17.25 6.65
C ASN A 237 -34.34 -17.66 7.48
N GLN A 238 -34.56 -16.99 8.61
CA GLN A 238 -35.62 -17.32 9.55
C GLN A 238 -36.66 -16.21 9.66
N TRP A 239 -36.21 -14.96 9.81
CA TRP A 239 -37.09 -13.82 10.08
C TRP A 239 -36.61 -12.58 9.34
N ASN A 240 -37.55 -11.72 8.97
CA ASN A 240 -37.26 -10.35 8.58
C ASN A 240 -38.00 -9.38 9.51
N ILE A 241 -37.37 -8.25 9.82
CA ILE A 241 -38.06 -7.00 10.16
C ILE A 241 -37.97 -6.13 8.92
N ARG A 242 -39.10 -5.75 8.34
CA ARG A 242 -39.11 -5.14 7.01
C ARG A 242 -40.22 -4.13 6.80
N ASN A 243 -40.06 -3.32 5.76
CA ASN A 243 -41.17 -2.63 5.12
C ASN A 243 -41.90 -3.60 4.20
N ARG A 244 -43.23 -3.66 4.31
CA ARG A 244 -44.05 -4.54 3.47
C ARG A 244 -44.27 -3.89 2.10
N PRO A 245 -43.85 -4.50 0.98
CA PRO A 245 -43.84 -3.84 -0.33
C PRO A 245 -45.20 -3.36 -0.86
N ALA A 246 -46.28 -3.94 -0.38
CA ALA A 246 -47.61 -3.64 -0.89
C ALA A 246 -48.20 -2.34 -0.31
N ASP A 247 -47.77 -1.94 0.88
CA ASP A 247 -48.43 -0.90 1.69
C ASP A 247 -47.52 -0.20 2.71
N ASP A 248 -46.20 -0.44 2.66
CA ASP A 248 -45.17 0.16 3.52
C ASP A 248 -45.32 -0.10 5.02
N TYR A 249 -46.10 -1.12 5.42
CA TYR A 249 -46.25 -1.47 6.84
C TYR A 249 -44.93 -2.01 7.41
N LEU A 250 -44.60 -1.63 8.64
CA LEU A 250 -43.52 -2.29 9.37
C LEU A 250 -43.99 -3.69 9.78
N GLU A 251 -43.26 -4.71 9.37
CA GLU A 251 -43.67 -6.10 9.52
C GLU A 251 -42.57 -6.96 10.15
N ILE A 252 -42.97 -7.80 11.10
CA ILE A 252 -42.19 -8.97 11.54
C ILE A 252 -42.70 -10.18 10.78
N PHE A 253 -41.86 -10.70 9.89
CA PHE A 253 -42.22 -11.75 8.94
C PHE A 253 -41.41 -13.02 9.16
N GLU A 254 -42.09 -14.16 9.31
CA GLU A 254 -41.47 -15.48 9.40
C GLU A 254 -41.27 -16.07 8.00
N LEU A 255 -40.02 -16.37 7.66
CA LEU A 255 -39.65 -17.02 6.41
C LEU A 255 -39.84 -18.54 6.53
N GLY A 256 -39.87 -19.26 5.40
CA GLY A 256 -40.01 -20.72 5.40
C GLY A 256 -41.43 -21.25 5.65
N GLY A 257 -42.45 -20.43 5.38
CA GLY A 257 -43.86 -20.84 5.41
C GLY A 257 -44.69 -20.24 6.56
N GLY A 258 -44.09 -19.43 7.44
CA GLY A 258 -44.79 -18.83 8.57
C GLY A 258 -45.63 -17.57 8.24
N GLY A 259 -45.12 -16.67 7.38
CA GLY A 259 -45.84 -15.46 6.98
C GLY A 259 -45.76 -14.31 7.98
N SER A 260 -46.66 -13.33 7.86
CA SER A 260 -46.75 -12.18 8.75
C SER A 260 -47.12 -12.60 10.17
N ARG A 261 -46.36 -12.14 11.18
CA ARG A 261 -46.64 -12.41 12.60
C ARG A 261 -47.03 -11.15 13.38
N MET A 262 -46.54 -10.00 12.94
CA MET A 262 -46.90 -8.69 13.48
C MET A 262 -46.77 -7.63 12.38
N VAL A 263 -47.71 -6.69 12.35
CA VAL A 263 -47.69 -5.54 11.44
C VAL A 263 -48.03 -4.25 12.17
N ILE A 264 -47.45 -3.14 11.71
CA ILE A 264 -47.85 -1.78 12.10
C ILE A 264 -48.19 -1.03 10.81
N GLN A 265 -49.42 -0.55 10.71
CA GLN A 265 -49.87 0.20 9.53
C GLN A 265 -49.20 1.57 9.44
N ASP A 266 -48.68 1.93 8.27
CA ASP A 266 -48.06 3.24 8.03
C ASP A 266 -49.04 4.40 8.28
N ALA A 267 -50.21 4.36 7.62
CA ALA A 267 -51.16 5.47 7.66
C ALA A 267 -51.90 5.66 9.01
N THR A 268 -52.12 4.59 9.78
CA THR A 268 -53.00 4.63 10.97
C THR A 268 -52.27 4.32 12.28
N GLY A 269 -51.10 3.70 12.22
CA GLY A 269 -50.38 3.13 13.36
C GLY A 269 -51.08 1.95 14.03
N ASN A 270 -52.12 1.36 13.40
CA ASN A 270 -52.80 0.19 13.95
C ASN A 270 -51.88 -1.03 13.96
N VAL A 271 -51.89 -1.78 15.06
CA VAL A 271 -51.03 -2.96 15.25
C VAL A 271 -51.84 -4.24 15.07
N GLY A 272 -51.39 -5.11 14.18
CA GLY A 272 -51.92 -6.47 13.98
C GLY A 272 -50.97 -7.50 14.57
N ILE A 273 -51.49 -8.48 15.32
CA ILE A 273 -50.70 -9.63 15.82
C ILE A 273 -51.38 -10.93 15.40
N GLY A 274 -50.57 -11.89 14.95
CA GLY A 274 -51.03 -13.14 14.35
C GLY A 274 -51.31 -12.97 12.86
N GLU A 275 -52.32 -13.67 12.35
CA GLU A 275 -52.71 -13.60 10.93
C GLU A 275 -53.50 -12.31 10.58
N THR A 276 -53.65 -11.39 11.53
CA THR A 276 -54.24 -10.06 11.29
C THR A 276 -53.29 -9.16 10.48
N ALA A 277 -53.28 -9.33 9.15
CA ALA A 277 -52.44 -8.54 8.25
C ALA A 277 -52.95 -7.11 7.98
N ASN A 278 -54.22 -6.82 8.32
CA ASN A 278 -54.91 -5.55 8.09
C ASN A 278 -55.75 -5.16 9.32
N PRO A 279 -55.12 -4.74 10.42
CA PRO A 279 -55.82 -4.42 11.67
C PRO A 279 -56.80 -3.24 11.49
N THR A 280 -58.05 -3.44 11.92
CA THR A 280 -59.09 -2.38 11.86
C THR A 280 -59.20 -1.60 13.18
N TYR A 281 -58.65 -2.15 14.26
CA TYR A 281 -58.55 -1.51 15.56
C TYR A 281 -57.10 -1.13 15.88
N LYS A 282 -56.91 -0.27 16.88
CA LYS A 282 -55.56 0.15 17.32
C LYS A 282 -54.65 -1.02 17.68
N LEU A 283 -55.24 -2.07 18.25
CA LEU A 283 -54.62 -3.37 18.44
C LEU A 283 -55.64 -4.43 18.04
N ASP A 284 -55.31 -5.25 17.06
CA ASP A 284 -56.16 -6.31 16.53
C ASP A 284 -55.37 -7.63 16.54
N VAL A 285 -55.82 -8.57 17.37
CA VAL A 285 -55.10 -9.81 17.67
C VAL A 285 -55.97 -10.99 17.27
N LEU A 286 -55.50 -11.73 16.26
CA LEU A 286 -56.10 -13.00 15.87
C LEU A 286 -55.30 -14.14 16.49
N HIS A 287 -55.96 -14.95 17.32
CA HIS A 287 -55.35 -16.11 17.96
C HIS A 287 -55.95 -17.42 17.46
N GLY A 288 -55.10 -18.33 16.98
CA GLY A 288 -55.47 -19.70 16.64
C GLY A 288 -55.44 -20.59 17.88
N GLY A 289 -56.41 -20.49 18.79
CA GLY A 289 -56.48 -21.36 19.97
C GLY A 289 -57.36 -20.86 21.12
N SER A 290 -57.55 -21.70 22.15
CA SER A 290 -58.39 -21.41 23.33
C SER A 290 -57.74 -20.45 24.34
N THR A 291 -56.45 -20.18 24.20
CA THR A 291 -55.73 -19.17 24.98
C THR A 291 -55.49 -17.95 24.11
N GLY A 292 -56.46 -17.04 24.10
CA GLY A 292 -56.33 -15.75 23.44
C GLY A 292 -55.45 -14.77 24.21
N ILE A 293 -55.90 -13.53 24.31
CA ILE A 293 -55.19 -12.50 25.08
C ILE A 293 -55.34 -12.79 26.57
N ARG A 294 -54.24 -13.12 27.26
CA ARG A 294 -54.23 -13.22 28.72
C ARG A 294 -53.62 -11.95 29.31
N SER A 295 -54.48 -11.04 29.77
CA SER A 295 -54.06 -9.95 30.65
C SER A 295 -53.85 -10.49 32.07
N ARG A 296 -52.67 -10.31 32.64
CA ARG A 296 -52.35 -10.68 34.03
C ARG A 296 -51.82 -9.45 34.75
N SER A 297 -52.36 -9.19 35.94
CA SER A 297 -51.80 -8.24 36.90
C SER A 297 -51.11 -9.04 38.00
N SER A 298 -49.82 -8.81 38.23
CA SER A 298 -49.19 -9.16 39.51
C SER A 298 -49.56 -8.05 40.49
N GLY A 299 -50.59 -8.27 41.31
CA GLY A 299 -50.95 -7.35 42.38
C GLY A 299 -49.79 -7.14 43.35
N SER A 300 -49.70 -5.90 43.85
CA SER A 300 -48.79 -5.37 44.88
C SER A 300 -48.60 -6.27 46.09
#